data_AF-A0A817QVK9-F1
#
_entry.id   AF-A0A817QVK9-F1
#
_cell.length_a   1.000
_cell.length_b   1.000
_cell.length_c   1.000
_cell.angle_alpha   90.00
_cell.angle_beta   90.00
_cell.angle_gamma   90.00
#
_symmetry.space_group_name_H-M   'P 1'
#
loop_
_entity.id
_entity.type
_entity.pdbx_description
1 polymer ?
#
loop_
_entity_poly.entity_id
_entity_poly.type
_entity_poly.pdbx_seq_one_letter_code
_entity_poly.pdbx_strand_id
1 'polypeptide(L)'
;MHVDILDIEWAIRFHFGLRKRENTRFQMDVFDIIHTGEEEQTGIVRITVNPKYFRPTEVDLLIGNPKKAEEKLKWKRKITFKELVKEMVTADMELMRKDPTA
;
A
#
# COMPACT_ATOMS: atom_id res chain seq x y z
N MET A 1 -37.12 3.86 31.06
CA MET A 1 -36.11 4.13 30.01
C MET A 1 -36.34 3.14 28.90
N HIS A 2 -37.09 3.58 27.88
CA HIS A 2 -37.40 2.78 26.70
C HIS A 2 -36.33 3.15 25.67
N VAL A 3 -35.49 2.19 25.29
CA VAL A 3 -34.50 2.39 24.23
C VAL A 3 -35.15 1.85 22.97
N ASP A 4 -35.48 2.76 22.06
CA ASP A 4 -36.15 2.43 20.81
C ASP A 4 -35.21 1.65 19.88
N ILE A 5 -35.72 0.62 19.21
CA ILE A 5 -34.99 -0.19 18.21
C ILE A 5 -34.44 0.68 17.05
N LEU A 6 -34.97 1.89 16.88
CA LEU A 6 -34.53 2.88 15.90
C LEU A 6 -33.15 3.49 16.22
N ASP A 7 -32.63 3.37 17.45
CA ASP A 7 -31.31 3.92 17.82
C ASP A 7 -30.14 3.01 17.40
N ILE A 8 -30.36 1.68 17.35
CA ILE A 8 -29.31 0.72 16.97
C ILE A 8 -29.09 0.69 15.45
N GLU A 9 -30.18 0.85 14.68
CA GLU A 9 -30.13 0.99 13.21
C GLU A 9 -29.34 2.24 12.77
N TRP A 10 -29.36 3.32 13.57
CA TRP A 10 -28.62 4.54 13.27
C TRP A 10 -27.12 4.39 13.55
N ALA A 11 -26.75 3.73 14.65
CA ALA A 11 -25.35 3.47 15.02
C ALA A 11 -24.60 2.59 14.00
N ILE A 12 -25.28 1.59 13.42
CA ILE A 12 -24.68 0.71 12.41
C ILE A 12 -24.51 1.44 11.07
N ARG A 13 -25.41 2.38 10.73
CA ARG A 13 -25.32 3.16 9.48
C ARG A 13 -24.16 4.17 9.47
N PHE A 14 -23.83 4.79 10.61
CA PHE A 14 -22.81 5.83 10.64
C PHE A 14 -21.37 5.28 10.70
N HIS A 15 -21.19 4.07 11.24
CA HIS A 15 -19.85 3.46 11.33
C HIS A 15 -19.44 2.65 10.09
N PHE A 16 -20.40 2.15 9.30
CA PHE A 16 -20.10 1.27 8.14
C PHE A 16 -20.57 1.78 6.77
N GLY A 17 -21.20 2.96 6.67
CA GLY A 17 -21.46 3.60 5.38
C GLY A 17 -22.28 2.77 4.38
N LEU A 18 -23.12 1.83 4.85
CA LEU A 18 -23.86 0.94 3.97
C LEU A 18 -25.09 1.64 3.39
N ARG A 19 -25.02 1.99 2.10
CA ARG A 19 -26.18 2.40 1.30
C ARG A 19 -26.82 1.16 0.70
N LYS A 20 -28.03 0.78 1.13
CA LYS A 20 -28.81 -0.25 0.42
C LYS A 20 -29.09 0.26 -1.00
N ARG A 21 -28.49 -0.36 -2.02
CA ARG A 21 -29.08 -0.43 -3.35
C ARG A 21 -29.65 -1.82 -3.53
N GLU A 22 -30.93 -1.86 -3.89
CA GLU A 22 -31.60 -3.08 -4.31
C GLU A 22 -30.97 -3.57 -5.61
N ASN A 23 -30.67 -4.87 -5.61
CA ASN A 23 -30.45 -5.69 -6.80
C ASN A 23 -29.41 -5.17 -7.79
N THR A 24 -28.14 -5.53 -7.60
CA THR A 24 -27.15 -5.93 -8.64
C THR A 24 -25.82 -6.15 -7.91
N ARG A 25 -25.20 -7.33 -8.12
CA ARG A 25 -23.76 -7.66 -8.04
C ARG A 25 -22.97 -6.94 -6.92
N PHE A 26 -22.36 -7.69 -5.99
CA PHE A 26 -21.32 -7.15 -5.10
C PHE A 26 -20.23 -6.49 -5.96
N GLN A 27 -20.37 -5.18 -6.19
CA GLN A 27 -19.35 -4.33 -6.74
C GLN A 27 -18.53 -3.99 -5.52
N MET A 28 -17.32 -4.55 -5.45
CA MET A 28 -16.36 -4.14 -4.44
C MET A 28 -16.11 -2.66 -4.71
N ASP A 29 -16.76 -1.83 -3.91
CA ASP A 29 -16.77 -0.39 -4.06
C ASP A 29 -15.32 0.09 -4.04
N VAL A 30 -14.91 0.74 -5.13
CA VAL A 30 -13.60 1.38 -5.32
C VAL A 30 -13.56 2.66 -4.48
N PHE A 31 -14.01 2.60 -3.22
CA PHE A 31 -14.21 3.75 -2.36
C PHE A 31 -12.99 4.11 -1.52
N ASP A 32 -11.91 3.35 -1.65
CA ASP A 32 -10.70 3.49 -0.83
C ASP A 32 -9.45 3.89 -1.63
N ILE A 33 -9.54 4.21 -2.92
CA ILE A 33 -8.36 4.68 -3.67
C ILE A 33 -8.11 6.15 -3.34
N ILE A 34 -7.11 6.40 -2.50
CA ILE A 34 -6.76 7.77 -2.08
C ILE A 34 -5.98 8.49 -3.18
N HIS A 35 -5.10 7.80 -3.92
CA HIS A 35 -4.26 8.37 -4.97
C HIS A 35 -3.95 7.36 -6.09
N THR A 36 -3.87 7.83 -7.34
CA THR A 36 -3.47 7.06 -8.54
C THR A 36 -2.28 7.69 -9.24
N GLY A 37 -1.49 6.86 -9.93
CA GLY A 37 -0.42 7.28 -10.82
C GLY A 37 -0.69 6.77 -12.24
N GLU A 38 -0.81 7.70 -13.19
CA GLU A 38 -1.08 7.43 -14.59
C GLU A 38 0.17 7.58 -15.45
N GLU A 39 0.32 6.71 -16.43
CA GLU A 39 1.34 6.82 -17.46
C GLU A 39 0.93 7.90 -18.47
N GLU A 40 1.72 8.98 -18.55
CA GLU A 40 1.42 10.19 -19.35
C GLU A 40 1.09 9.90 -20.82
N GLN A 41 1.75 8.92 -21.42
CA GLN A 41 1.65 8.61 -22.85
C GLN A 41 0.41 7.79 -23.19
N THR A 42 -0.05 6.94 -22.27
CA THR A 42 -1.09 5.94 -22.53
C THR A 42 -2.38 6.22 -21.77
N GLY A 43 -2.32 7.06 -20.73
CA GLY A 43 -3.42 7.28 -19.78
C GLY A 43 -3.72 6.06 -18.92
N ILE A 44 -2.88 5.01 -18.94
CA ILE A 44 -3.09 3.81 -18.16
C ILE A 44 -2.66 4.06 -16.72
N VAL A 45 -3.56 3.79 -15.76
CA VAL A 45 -3.22 3.78 -14.34
C VAL A 45 -2.25 2.64 -14.06
N ARG A 46 -1.01 2.97 -13.65
CA ARG A 46 0.04 1.99 -13.30
C ARG A 46 0.17 1.77 -11.80
N ILE A 47 -0.23 2.76 -10.98
CA ILE A 47 -0.04 2.75 -9.53
C ILE A 47 -1.33 3.21 -8.84
N THR A 48 -1.70 2.55 -7.76
CA THR A 48 -2.81 2.96 -6.88
C THR A 48 -2.41 2.77 -5.41
N VAL A 49 -2.94 3.61 -4.53
CA VAL A 49 -2.75 3.48 -3.08
C VAL A 49 -3.92 2.71 -2.47
N ASN A 50 -3.62 1.63 -1.75
CA ASN A 50 -4.62 0.85 -1.01
C ASN A 50 -4.46 1.07 0.52
N PRO A 51 -5.49 1.64 1.19
CA PRO A 51 -5.49 1.93 2.63
C PRO A 51 -5.20 0.73 3.53
N LYS A 52 -5.49 -0.49 3.04
CA LYS A 52 -5.22 -1.73 3.76
C LYS A 52 -3.74 -1.89 4.16
N TYR A 53 -2.81 -1.29 3.42
CA TYR A 53 -1.38 -1.42 3.69
C TYR A 53 -0.84 -0.36 4.67
N PHE A 54 -1.65 0.60 5.11
CA PHE A 54 -1.24 1.55 6.16
C PHE A 54 -1.25 0.85 7.51
N ARG A 55 -0.20 1.04 8.30
CA ARG A 55 -0.18 0.53 9.68
C ARG A 55 -0.62 1.62 10.66
N PRO A 56 -1.36 1.27 11.73
CA PRO A 56 -1.79 2.23 12.74
C PRO A 56 -0.64 2.98 13.42
N THR A 57 0.55 2.40 13.41
CA THR A 57 1.78 2.98 13.96
C THR A 57 2.85 2.96 12.87
N GLU A 58 2.97 4.05 12.13
CA GLU A 58 4.08 4.25 11.19
C GLU A 58 5.28 4.88 11.87
N VAL A 59 6.45 4.65 11.26
CA VAL A 59 7.70 5.30 11.65
C VAL A 59 8.09 6.26 10.53
N ASP A 60 8.01 7.56 10.80
CA ASP A 60 8.18 8.60 9.78
C ASP A 60 9.58 8.61 9.15
N LEU A 61 10.62 8.37 9.96
CA LEU A 61 12.01 8.43 9.50
C LEU A 61 12.91 7.45 10.24
N LEU A 62 13.62 6.63 9.47
CA LEU A 62 14.65 5.72 9.95
C LEU A 62 15.97 5.99 9.25
N ILE A 63 16.92 6.59 9.96
CA ILE A 63 18.29 6.85 9.48
C ILE A 63 19.28 6.26 10.47
N GLY A 64 20.03 5.24 10.02
CA GLY A 64 21.11 4.63 10.81
C GLY A 64 22.47 5.31 10.59
N ASN A 65 23.25 5.49 11.66
CA ASN A 65 24.65 5.92 11.59
C ASN A 65 25.59 4.71 11.78
N PRO A 66 26.29 4.24 10.73
CA PRO A 66 27.14 3.05 10.81
C PRO A 66 28.55 3.30 11.35
N LYS A 67 28.90 4.51 11.81
CA LYS A 67 30.28 4.89 12.18
C LYS A 67 30.99 3.88 13.10
N LYS A 68 30.28 3.34 14.10
CA LYS A 68 30.84 2.34 15.03
C LYS A 68 31.30 1.05 14.32
N ALA A 69 30.53 0.58 13.34
CA ALA A 69 30.86 -0.60 12.56
C ALA A 69 32.03 -0.33 11.61
N GLU A 70 32.07 0.84 11.00
CA GLU A 70 33.18 1.27 10.12
C GLU A 70 34.51 1.34 10.89
N GLU A 71 34.50 1.88 12.11
CA GLU A 71 35.69 2.03 12.93
C GLU A 71 36.23 0.69 13.45
N LYS A 72 35.34 -0.11 14.06
CA LYS A 72 35.71 -1.34 14.78
C LYS A 72 35.84 -2.56 13.89
N LEU A 73 34.97 -2.67 12.88
CA LEU A 73 34.87 -3.86 12.03
C LEU A 73 35.45 -3.62 10.63
N LYS A 74 35.86 -2.38 10.32
CA LYS A 74 36.27 -1.96 8.96
C LYS A 74 35.20 -2.28 7.91
N TRP A 75 33.95 -2.43 8.34
CA TRP A 75 32.82 -2.70 7.47
C TRP A 75 32.45 -1.43 6.70
N LYS A 76 32.11 -1.55 5.42
CA LYS A 76 31.57 -0.45 4.61
C LYS A 76 30.46 -0.98 3.71
N ARG A 77 29.40 -0.18 3.52
CA ARG A 77 28.38 -0.46 2.52
C ARG A 77 29.01 -0.50 1.13
N LYS A 78 28.67 -1.51 0.32
CA LYS A 78 29.17 -1.67 -1.04
C LYS A 78 28.18 -1.21 -2.11
N ILE A 79 26.90 -1.22 -1.77
CA ILE A 79 25.79 -0.95 -2.69
C ILE A 79 25.07 0.32 -2.24
N THR A 80 24.80 1.21 -3.19
CA THR A 80 23.96 2.38 -3.00
C THR A 80 22.48 2.04 -3.18
N PHE A 81 21.59 2.90 -2.70
CA PHE A 81 20.15 2.71 -2.87
C PHE A 81 19.74 2.58 -4.35
N LYS A 82 20.31 3.41 -5.24
CA LYS A 82 19.99 3.36 -6.68
C LYS A 82 20.45 2.06 -7.34
N GLU A 83 21.62 1.56 -6.96
CA GLU A 83 22.13 0.28 -7.45
C GLU A 83 21.26 -0.88 -6.98
N LEU A 84 20.84 -0.87 -5.70
CA LEU A 84 19.92 -1.87 -5.17
C LEU A 84 18.60 -1.90 -5.94
N VAL A 85 17.97 -0.74 -6.16
CA VAL A 85 16.72 -0.64 -6.95
C VAL A 85 16.93 -1.19 -8.36
N LYS A 86 18.04 -0.83 -9.01
CA LYS A 86 18.36 -1.31 -10.36
C LYS A 86 18.52 -2.83 -10.40
N GLU A 87 19.25 -3.40 -9.44
CA GLU A 87 19.49 -4.84 -9.35
C GLU A 87 18.17 -5.61 -9.14
N MET A 88 17.32 -5.15 -8.21
CA MET A 88 16.01 -5.74 -7.95
C MET A 88 15.10 -5.72 -9.17
N VAL A 89 14.93 -4.56 -9.83
CA VAL A 89 14.08 -4.44 -11.02
C VAL A 89 14.62 -5.30 -12.17
N THR A 90 15.94 -5.35 -12.34
CA THR A 90 16.54 -6.19 -13.39
C THR A 90 16.27 -7.67 -13.14
N ALA A 91 16.44 -8.14 -11.91
CA ALA A 91 16.16 -9.51 -11.53
C ALA A 91 14.68 -9.88 -11.73
N ASP A 92 13.75 -9.00 -11.31
CA ASP A 92 12.31 -9.23 -11.50
C ASP A 92 11.93 -9.25 -12.99
N MET A 93 12.49 -8.36 -13.82
CA MET A 93 12.27 -8.40 -15.26
C MET A 93 12.76 -9.71 -15.88
N GLU A 94 13.91 -10.22 -15.48
CA GLU A 94 14.43 -11.50 -15.96
C GLU A 94 13.57 -12.68 -15.52
N LEU A 95 13.08 -12.65 -14.27
CA LEU A 95 12.18 -13.67 -13.72
C LEU A 95 10.85 -13.67 -14.49
N MET A 96 10.19 -12.52 -14.61
CA MET A 96 8.89 -12.38 -15.28
C MET A 96 8.95 -12.72 -16.78
N ARG A 97 10.11 -12.54 -17.43
CA ARG A 97 10.32 -13.00 -18.82
C ARG A 97 10.36 -14.52 -18.96
N LYS A 98 10.81 -15.23 -17.92
CA LYS A 98 10.92 -16.69 -17.91
C LYS A 98 9.62 -17.35 -17.43
N ASP A 99 9.04 -16.79 -16.37
CA ASP A 99 7.81 -17.26 -15.75
C ASP A 99 6.93 -16.05 -15.37
N PRO A 100 5.91 -15.74 -16.18
CA PRO A 100 4.99 -14.64 -15.91
C PRO A 100 4.06 -14.86 -14.69
N THR A 101 4.12 -16.03 -14.05
CA THR A 101 3.25 -16.40 -12.92
C THR A 101 3.99 -16.57 -11.59
N ALA A 102 5.30 -16.30 -11.59
CA ALA A 102 6.17 -16.41 -10.41
C ALA A 102 5.86 -15.39 -9.30
#